data_AF-A0A835DPR0-F1
#
_entry.id   AF-A0A835DPR0-F1
#
_cell.length_a   1.000
_cell.length_b   1.000
_cell.length_c   1.000
_cell.angle_alpha   90.00
_cell.angle_beta   90.00
_cell.angle_gamma   90.00
#
_symmetry.space_group_name_H-M   'P 1'
#
loop_
_entity.id
_entity.type
_entity.pdbx_description
1 polymer ?
#
loop_
_entity_poly.entity_id
_entity_poly.type
_entity_poly.pdbx_seq_one_letter_code
_entity_poly.pdbx_strand_id
1 'polypeptide(L)'
;MYLIPEAMAPRPLSLLFMTFISSLLLPKATSSTIFNFSSFTPNTPGMEFFGDAFASAENVIQLTRNQADDDLLNSSGRAVYATPIQLWDPNTHVAKDFITHFQFIIKGIDKESYGEGLSFFMAPIGSVLPKNSSGQWLGLFNSSTNNSTSTKIVAVEFDTYQNDWDPDGNHVGIDINSIVSVTNITWNTSMKTENIGSAWIGYNSTSKNLFVYLTYEQDSYQGVPSLSYSLNLTEILPDKVIVGFSASTGSSRELHKILSWDFVSNMTQSSQSTTKHKIWVVGFVLAMVLIILAGLGYVLIMFWRREPKKEEDVLLMVPDASIEDKFVKGTVPRKFTDKEL
;
A
#
# COMPACT_ATOMS: atom_id res chain seq x y z
N MET A 1 12.49 -1.08 66.36
CA MET A 1 11.67 -0.80 65.15
C MET A 1 12.58 -0.98 63.96
N TYR A 2 12.45 -2.10 63.25
CA TYR A 2 13.32 -2.47 62.12
C TYR A 2 12.92 -1.65 60.88
N LEU A 3 13.89 -0.97 60.26
CA LEU A 3 13.69 -0.30 58.97
C LEU A 3 14.06 -1.28 57.85
N ILE A 4 13.09 -1.59 56.99
CA ILE A 4 13.26 -2.40 55.77
C ILE A 4 13.84 -1.49 54.67
N PRO A 5 14.84 -1.90 53.87
CA PRO A 5 15.32 -1.08 52.76
C PRO A 5 14.30 -1.10 51.61
N GLU A 6 13.93 0.07 51.10
CA GLU A 6 13.11 0.21 49.89
C GLU A 6 13.82 -0.43 48.69
N ALA A 7 13.15 -1.39 48.05
CA ALA A 7 13.57 -1.96 46.79
C ALA A 7 13.45 -0.88 45.69
N MET A 8 14.59 -0.52 45.08
CA MET A 8 14.64 0.40 43.94
C MET A 8 13.80 -0.15 42.77
N ALA A 9 12.71 0.54 42.43
CA ALA A 9 11.91 0.23 41.26
C ALA A 9 12.73 0.40 39.96
N PRO A 10 12.55 -0.46 38.94
CA PRO A 10 13.27 -0.36 37.68
C PRO A 10 12.97 0.98 36.98
N ARG A 11 14.02 1.67 36.50
CA ARG A 11 13.93 2.99 35.86
C ARG A 11 13.16 2.92 34.51
N PRO A 12 12.37 3.96 34.17
CA PRO A 12 11.44 3.97 33.02
C PRO A 12 12.10 3.90 31.62
N LEU A 13 13.42 4.04 31.53
CA LEU A 13 14.16 4.06 30.27
C LEU A 13 14.17 2.69 29.55
N SER A 14 14.12 1.60 30.32
CA SER A 14 14.10 0.22 29.80
C SER A 14 12.77 -0.12 29.10
N LEU A 15 11.65 0.34 29.64
CA LEU A 15 10.33 0.14 29.04
C LEU A 15 10.20 0.89 27.70
N LEU A 16 10.71 2.13 27.64
CA LEU A 16 10.66 2.97 26.44
C LEU A 16 11.49 2.42 25.27
N PHE A 17 12.59 1.72 25.57
CA PHE A 17 13.44 1.12 24.53
C PHE A 17 12.84 -0.18 23.97
N MET A 18 12.20 -0.99 24.83
CA MET A 18 11.48 -2.20 24.42
C MET A 18 10.23 -1.89 23.58
N THR A 19 9.50 -0.81 23.89
CA THR A 19 8.36 -0.37 23.07
C THR A 19 8.79 0.16 21.70
N PHE A 20 9.95 0.82 21.60
CA PHE A 20 10.50 1.30 20.34
C PHE A 20 10.98 0.17 19.42
N ILE A 21 11.60 -0.88 19.96
CA ILE A 21 11.99 -2.06 19.17
C ILE A 21 10.76 -2.85 18.72
N SER A 22 9.73 -2.95 19.57
CA SER A 22 8.48 -3.63 19.21
C SER A 22 7.70 -2.93 18.09
N SER A 23 7.80 -1.61 17.93
CA SER A 23 7.12 -0.88 16.85
C SER A 23 7.83 -1.02 15.50
N LEU A 24 9.14 -1.29 15.49
CA LEU A 24 9.91 -1.59 14.27
C LEU A 24 9.66 -3.02 13.73
N LEU A 25 9.07 -3.92 14.53
CA LEU A 25 8.88 -5.34 14.20
C LEU A 25 7.46 -5.70 13.75
N LEU A 26 6.54 -4.73 13.74
CA LEU A 26 5.22 -4.96 13.19
C LEU A 26 5.33 -5.01 11.65
N PRO A 27 4.95 -6.12 10.99
CA PRO A 27 4.80 -6.09 9.55
C PRO A 27 3.80 -4.98 9.21
N LYS A 28 4.21 -4.01 8.38
CA LYS A 28 3.26 -3.06 7.80
C LYS A 28 2.30 -3.87 6.94
N ALA A 29 1.14 -4.21 7.52
CA ALA A 29 0.07 -4.83 6.76
C ALA A 29 -0.37 -3.81 5.71
N THR A 30 -0.05 -4.05 4.44
CA THR A 30 -0.69 -3.31 3.35
C THR A 30 -2.13 -3.74 3.29
N SER A 31 -3.05 -2.90 3.78
CA SER A 31 -4.48 -3.17 3.86
C SER A 31 -5.06 -3.66 2.53
N SER A 32 -6.05 -4.56 2.62
CA SER A 32 -6.95 -4.84 1.50
C SER A 32 -7.80 -3.61 1.21
N THR A 33 -8.08 -3.38 -0.07
CA THR A 33 -9.06 -2.38 -0.52
C THR A 33 -10.34 -3.10 -0.91
N ILE A 34 -11.46 -2.68 -0.34
CA ILE A 34 -12.80 -3.18 -0.64
C ILE A 34 -13.74 -1.98 -0.72
N PHE A 35 -14.51 -1.88 -1.80
CA PHE A 35 -15.64 -0.96 -1.89
C PHE A 35 -16.77 -1.56 -2.73
N ASN A 36 -17.97 -1.04 -2.53
CA ASN A 36 -19.17 -1.43 -3.26
C ASN A 36 -20.07 -0.21 -3.42
N PHE A 37 -20.41 0.09 -4.67
CA PHE A 37 -21.38 1.11 -5.08
C PHE A 37 -22.51 0.40 -5.80
N SER A 38 -23.69 0.37 -5.17
CA SER A 38 -24.91 -0.18 -5.79
C SER A 38 -25.65 0.83 -6.67
N SER A 39 -25.32 2.11 -6.55
CA SER A 39 -25.84 3.23 -7.34
C SER A 39 -24.99 4.49 -7.10
N PHE A 40 -25.19 5.53 -7.91
CA PHE A 40 -24.39 6.76 -7.88
C PHE A 40 -25.25 8.01 -7.89
N THR A 41 -25.37 8.70 -6.76
CA THR A 41 -26.07 10.00 -6.64
C THR A 41 -25.14 11.17 -7.00
N PRO A 42 -25.71 12.34 -7.36
CA PRO A 42 -24.95 13.59 -7.39
C PRO A 42 -24.27 13.81 -6.03
N ASN A 43 -22.93 13.88 -6.02
CA ASN A 43 -22.05 13.89 -4.83
C ASN A 43 -21.83 12.53 -4.14
N THR A 44 -21.85 11.42 -4.89
CA THR A 44 -21.45 10.10 -4.37
C THR A 44 -20.10 10.18 -3.65
N PRO A 45 -20.03 9.91 -2.33
CA PRO A 45 -18.78 9.97 -1.59
C PRO A 45 -17.77 8.96 -2.13
N GLY A 46 -16.49 9.36 -2.22
CA GLY A 46 -15.42 8.48 -2.68
C GLY A 46 -15.32 8.33 -4.19
N MET A 47 -16.05 9.12 -4.97
CA MET A 47 -15.93 9.23 -6.42
C MET A 47 -15.46 10.61 -6.84
N GLU A 48 -14.59 10.66 -7.85
CA GLU A 48 -14.14 11.88 -8.52
C GLU A 48 -14.51 11.81 -10.00
N PHE A 49 -14.98 12.92 -10.55
CA PHE A 49 -15.42 13.01 -11.94
C PHE A 49 -14.57 14.03 -12.70
N PHE A 50 -14.19 13.70 -13.93
CA PHE A 50 -13.36 14.51 -14.80
C PHE A 50 -13.95 14.60 -16.20
N GLY A 51 -13.67 15.71 -16.89
CA GLY A 51 -14.24 15.96 -18.21
C GLY A 51 -15.75 16.09 -18.13
N ASP A 52 -16.44 15.40 -19.03
CA ASP A 52 -17.90 15.42 -19.14
C ASP A 52 -18.60 14.36 -18.27
N ALA A 53 -17.87 13.59 -17.45
CA ALA A 53 -18.47 12.55 -16.62
C ALA A 53 -19.20 13.14 -15.40
N PHE A 54 -20.32 12.54 -15.01
CA PHE A 54 -21.08 12.94 -13.83
C PHE A 54 -22.01 11.83 -13.31
N ALA A 55 -22.43 11.93 -12.05
CA ALA A 55 -23.53 11.13 -11.51
C ALA A 55 -24.88 11.81 -11.81
N SER A 56 -25.78 11.10 -12.48
CA SER A 56 -27.06 11.63 -12.94
C SER A 56 -28.19 11.44 -11.92
N ALA A 57 -29.33 12.10 -12.15
CA ALA A 57 -30.54 11.93 -11.32
C ALA A 57 -31.15 10.51 -11.38
N GLU A 58 -30.74 9.69 -12.36
CA GLU A 58 -31.12 8.27 -12.47
C GLU A 58 -30.30 7.36 -11.53
N ASN A 59 -29.46 7.94 -10.67
CA ASN A 59 -28.54 7.25 -9.77
C ASN A 59 -27.50 6.38 -10.49
N VAL A 60 -27.04 6.81 -11.66
CA VAL A 60 -26.00 6.15 -12.47
C VAL A 60 -24.93 7.15 -12.87
N ILE A 61 -23.72 6.67 -13.14
CA ILE A 61 -22.68 7.50 -13.76
C ILE A 61 -22.94 7.57 -15.26
N GLN A 62 -22.92 8.78 -15.81
CA GLN A 62 -22.76 9.04 -17.23
C GLN A 62 -21.27 9.36 -17.46
N LEU A 63 -20.57 8.60 -18.30
CA LEU A 63 -19.14 8.84 -18.56
C LEU A 63 -18.89 9.90 -19.62
N THR A 64 -19.88 10.20 -20.44
CA THR A 64 -19.90 11.26 -21.46
C THR A 64 -21.12 12.13 -21.26
N ARG A 65 -21.23 13.25 -21.99
CA ARG A 65 -22.45 14.05 -22.02
C ARG A 65 -23.66 13.19 -22.37
N ASN A 66 -24.84 13.61 -21.95
CA ASN A 66 -26.12 13.02 -22.36
C ASN A 66 -26.98 14.08 -23.10
N GLN A 67 -28.04 13.64 -23.80
CA GLN A 67 -28.89 14.53 -24.61
C GLN A 67 -29.62 15.63 -23.82
N ALA A 68 -29.63 15.57 -22.48
CA ALA A 68 -30.25 16.60 -21.65
C ALA A 68 -29.33 17.84 -21.48
N ASP A 69 -28.03 17.70 -21.71
CA ASP A 69 -27.02 18.68 -21.27
C ASP A 69 -26.30 19.41 -22.43
N ASP A 70 -25.98 18.75 -23.55
CA ASP A 70 -25.35 19.37 -24.74
C ASP A 70 -25.34 18.39 -25.94
N ASP A 71 -24.77 18.80 -27.08
CA ASP A 71 -24.42 17.88 -28.17
C ASP A 71 -23.40 16.82 -27.69
N LEU A 72 -23.62 15.59 -28.13
CA LEU A 72 -22.87 14.40 -27.76
C LEU A 72 -21.58 14.25 -28.54
N LEU A 73 -21.23 15.19 -29.40
CA LEU A 73 -20.04 15.11 -30.22
C LEU A 73 -18.78 15.37 -29.40
N ASN A 74 -17.75 14.57 -29.66
CA ASN A 74 -16.41 14.74 -29.09
C ASN A 74 -16.40 14.88 -27.56
N SER A 75 -17.22 14.10 -26.87
CA SER A 75 -17.29 14.08 -25.42
C SER A 75 -16.26 13.11 -24.86
N SER A 76 -15.68 13.46 -23.72
CA SER A 76 -14.78 12.57 -22.98
C SER A 76 -14.94 12.79 -21.48
N GLY A 77 -15.01 11.72 -20.72
CA GLY A 77 -15.03 11.81 -19.28
C GLY A 77 -14.41 10.63 -18.58
N ARG A 78 -14.08 10.82 -17.31
CA ARG A 78 -13.60 9.79 -16.41
C ARG A 78 -14.33 9.85 -15.08
N ALA A 79 -14.65 8.70 -14.52
CA ALA A 79 -15.11 8.55 -13.14
C ALA A 79 -14.13 7.66 -12.38
N VAL A 80 -13.58 8.16 -11.28
CA VAL A 80 -12.43 7.55 -10.58
C VAL A 80 -12.78 7.33 -9.12
N TYR A 81 -12.37 6.19 -8.56
CA TYR A 81 -12.43 5.96 -7.12
C TYR A 81 -11.38 6.84 -6.42
N ALA A 82 -11.82 7.70 -5.51
CA ALA A 82 -11.02 8.79 -4.94
C ALA A 82 -9.82 8.32 -4.11
N THR A 83 -9.84 7.09 -3.58
CA THR A 83 -8.75 6.56 -2.76
C THR A 83 -7.81 5.68 -3.58
N PRO A 84 -6.51 6.03 -3.71
CA PRO A 84 -5.56 5.21 -4.45
C PRO A 84 -5.44 3.78 -3.92
N ILE A 85 -5.27 2.83 -4.83
CA ILE A 85 -5.16 1.39 -4.55
C ILE A 85 -3.70 0.96 -4.62
N GLN A 86 -3.21 0.34 -3.54
CA GLN A 86 -1.88 -0.29 -3.52
C GLN A 86 -1.94 -1.62 -4.28
N LEU A 87 -1.44 -1.66 -5.51
CA LEU A 87 -1.39 -2.85 -6.37
C LEU A 87 -0.29 -3.83 -5.98
N TRP A 88 0.85 -3.32 -5.53
CA TRP A 88 2.00 -4.14 -5.15
C TRP A 88 2.83 -3.46 -4.05
N ASP A 89 3.56 -4.22 -3.24
CA ASP A 89 4.37 -3.67 -2.16
C ASP A 89 5.74 -3.19 -2.70
N PRO A 90 6.10 -1.90 -2.55
CA PRO A 90 7.34 -1.35 -3.07
C PRO A 90 8.61 -1.93 -2.43
N ASN A 91 8.51 -2.56 -1.26
CA ASN A 91 9.66 -3.16 -0.57
C ASN A 91 9.91 -4.61 -0.99
N THR A 92 8.83 -5.36 -1.27
CA THR A 92 8.91 -6.79 -1.59
C THR A 92 8.68 -7.09 -3.06
N HIS A 93 8.20 -6.11 -3.84
CA HIS A 93 7.76 -6.26 -5.23
C HIS A 93 6.68 -7.34 -5.43
N VAL A 94 5.94 -7.66 -4.38
CA VAL A 94 4.83 -8.62 -4.42
C VAL A 94 3.56 -7.90 -4.83
N ALA A 95 2.97 -8.33 -5.95
CA ALA A 95 1.67 -7.84 -6.41
C ALA A 95 0.51 -8.47 -5.63
N LYS A 96 -0.61 -7.75 -5.57
CA LYS A 96 -1.87 -8.20 -4.99
C LYS A 96 -2.78 -8.75 -6.08
N ASP A 97 -3.59 -9.73 -5.69
CA ASP A 97 -4.72 -10.14 -6.50
C ASP A 97 -5.82 -9.10 -6.37
N PHE A 98 -6.54 -8.84 -7.46
CA PHE A 98 -7.77 -8.08 -7.40
C PHE A 98 -8.83 -8.66 -8.30
N ILE A 99 -10.08 -8.34 -7.98
CA ILE A 99 -11.22 -8.51 -8.86
C ILE A 99 -12.11 -7.28 -8.72
N THR A 100 -12.61 -6.80 -9.84
CA THR A 100 -13.62 -5.76 -9.89
C THR A 100 -14.79 -6.25 -10.71
N HIS A 101 -15.99 -5.87 -10.31
CA HIS A 101 -17.20 -6.14 -11.04
C HIS A 101 -18.01 -4.87 -11.18
N PHE A 102 -18.61 -4.69 -12.34
CA PHE A 102 -19.48 -3.56 -12.61
C PHE A 102 -20.55 -3.94 -13.62
N GLN A 103 -21.66 -3.22 -13.54
CA GLN A 103 -22.72 -3.28 -14.51
C GLN A 103 -22.76 -1.98 -15.31
N PHE A 104 -22.94 -2.09 -16.60
CA PHE A 104 -22.92 -0.96 -17.51
C PHE A 104 -23.98 -1.09 -18.61
N ILE A 105 -24.27 0.03 -19.26
CA ILE A 105 -25.08 0.08 -20.48
C ILE A 105 -24.33 0.93 -21.50
N ILE A 106 -24.22 0.41 -22.73
CA ILE A 106 -23.86 1.21 -23.91
C ILE A 106 -25.11 1.32 -24.78
N LYS A 107 -25.58 2.54 -25.00
CA LYS A 107 -26.80 2.81 -25.79
C LYS A 107 -26.44 3.66 -27.01
N GLY A 108 -26.42 3.02 -28.19
CA GLY A 108 -26.34 3.73 -29.46
C GLY A 108 -27.58 4.60 -29.68
N ILE A 109 -27.38 5.88 -29.99
CA ILE A 109 -28.49 6.83 -30.22
C ILE A 109 -28.89 6.82 -31.69
N ASP A 110 -27.91 6.93 -32.58
CA ASP A 110 -28.13 6.91 -34.03
C ASP A 110 -27.81 5.51 -34.55
N LYS A 111 -28.82 4.82 -35.08
CA LYS A 111 -28.70 3.43 -35.57
C LYS A 111 -27.69 3.25 -36.71
N GLU A 112 -27.26 4.34 -37.35
CA GLU A 112 -26.32 4.34 -38.47
C GLU A 112 -24.94 4.90 -38.10
N SER A 113 -24.76 5.52 -36.92
CA SER A 113 -23.48 6.11 -36.49
C SER A 113 -23.37 6.13 -34.95
N TYR A 114 -22.81 5.07 -34.38
CA TYR A 114 -22.58 4.86 -32.94
C TYR A 114 -21.10 4.59 -32.67
N GLY A 115 -20.63 4.86 -31.45
CA GLY A 115 -19.22 4.86 -31.06
C GLY A 115 -18.95 5.80 -29.90
N GLU A 116 -17.89 5.62 -29.11
CA GLU A 116 -16.68 4.83 -29.41
C GLU A 116 -16.40 3.74 -28.35
N GLY A 117 -17.20 3.68 -27.28
CA GLY A 117 -17.05 2.71 -26.22
C GLY A 117 -16.57 3.30 -24.89
N LEU A 118 -16.33 2.38 -23.95
CA LEU A 118 -15.86 2.70 -22.59
C LEU A 118 -14.71 1.79 -22.18
N SER A 119 -13.99 2.17 -21.13
CA SER A 119 -12.96 1.35 -20.52
C SER A 119 -13.03 1.34 -19.01
N PHE A 120 -12.56 0.25 -18.40
CA PHE A 120 -12.03 0.26 -17.04
C PHE A 120 -10.51 0.44 -17.11
N PHE A 121 -9.93 1.34 -16.32
CA PHE A 121 -8.50 1.63 -16.39
C PHE A 121 -7.83 1.71 -15.02
N MET A 122 -6.53 1.44 -15.03
CA MET A 122 -5.59 1.67 -13.93
C MET A 122 -4.50 2.64 -14.41
N ALA A 123 -4.24 3.69 -13.63
CA ALA A 123 -3.29 4.73 -14.01
C ALA A 123 -2.53 5.31 -12.79
N PRO A 124 -1.41 6.05 -12.99
CA PRO A 124 -0.70 6.68 -11.90
C PRO A 124 -1.58 7.71 -11.18
N ILE A 125 -1.33 7.89 -9.89
CA ILE A 125 -1.92 8.99 -9.12
C ILE A 125 -1.55 10.32 -9.80
N GLY A 126 -2.55 11.17 -10.06
CA GLY A 126 -2.38 12.41 -10.80
C GLY A 126 -2.44 12.27 -12.32
N SER A 127 -2.76 11.08 -12.86
CA SER A 127 -3.13 10.93 -14.26
C SER A 127 -4.31 11.84 -14.60
N VAL A 128 -4.17 12.61 -15.67
CA VAL A 128 -5.19 13.58 -16.14
C VAL A 128 -5.87 13.05 -17.39
N LEU A 129 -7.10 13.52 -17.65
CA LEU A 129 -7.76 13.38 -18.94
C LEU A 129 -6.95 14.18 -19.99
N PRO A 130 -6.37 13.54 -21.04
CA PRO A 130 -5.57 14.24 -22.03
C PRO A 130 -6.43 15.21 -22.84
N LYS A 131 -5.83 16.30 -23.30
CA LYS A 131 -6.48 17.15 -24.31
C LYS A 131 -6.66 16.36 -25.60
N ASN A 132 -7.76 16.61 -26.31
CA ASN A 132 -8.10 15.96 -27.58
C ASN A 132 -8.12 14.42 -27.47
N SER A 133 -8.80 13.93 -26.43
CA SER A 133 -8.90 12.50 -26.07
C SER A 133 -10.28 11.92 -26.36
N SER A 134 -11.07 12.59 -27.21
CA SER A 134 -12.37 12.09 -27.67
C SER A 134 -12.23 11.12 -28.83
N GLY A 135 -13.35 10.57 -29.31
CA GLY A 135 -13.33 9.61 -30.41
C GLY A 135 -12.65 8.30 -30.01
N GLN A 136 -11.83 7.80 -30.92
CA GLN A 136 -10.94 6.66 -30.81
C GLN A 136 -10.08 6.60 -29.53
N TRP A 137 -9.90 7.70 -28.80
CA TRP A 137 -8.92 7.77 -27.71
C TRP A 137 -9.47 7.39 -26.32
N LEU A 138 -10.77 7.10 -26.21
CA LEU A 138 -11.49 6.63 -25.01
C LEU A 138 -11.31 7.50 -23.76
N GLY A 139 -10.95 8.78 -23.92
CA GLY A 139 -10.58 9.63 -22.79
C GLY A 139 -9.30 9.19 -22.07
N LEU A 140 -8.53 8.24 -22.61
CA LEU A 140 -7.31 7.67 -22.03
C LEU A 140 -6.02 8.20 -22.65
N PHE A 141 -6.00 8.29 -23.98
CA PHE A 141 -4.82 8.60 -24.76
C PHE A 141 -5.03 9.85 -25.62
N ASN A 142 -4.01 10.26 -26.34
CA ASN A 142 -4.13 11.14 -27.50
C ASN A 142 -2.96 10.85 -28.44
N SER A 143 -2.87 11.59 -29.55
CA SER A 143 -1.80 11.43 -30.53
C SER A 143 -0.37 11.57 -29.97
N SER A 144 -0.19 12.22 -28.81
CA SER A 144 1.12 12.42 -28.18
C SER A 144 1.44 11.42 -27.06
N THR A 145 0.43 10.81 -26.44
CA THR A 145 0.62 9.89 -25.30
C THR A 145 0.39 8.43 -25.68
N ASN A 146 -0.21 8.18 -26.86
CA ASN A 146 -0.40 6.84 -27.39
C ASN A 146 0.94 6.14 -27.67
N ASN A 147 1.03 4.86 -27.31
CA ASN A 147 2.24 4.04 -27.43
C ASN A 147 3.46 4.64 -26.72
N SER A 148 3.25 5.39 -25.64
CA SER A 148 4.31 5.93 -24.81
C SER A 148 4.40 5.21 -23.47
N THR A 149 5.58 4.67 -23.16
CA THR A 149 5.84 4.01 -21.86
C THR A 149 5.78 4.98 -20.67
N SER A 150 5.77 6.30 -20.92
CA SER A 150 5.56 7.30 -19.86
C SER A 150 4.12 7.39 -19.39
N THR A 151 3.16 6.94 -20.21
CA THR A 151 1.71 7.04 -19.95
C THR A 151 1.29 6.15 -18.77
N LYS A 152 1.86 4.94 -18.69
CA LYS A 152 1.65 3.96 -17.61
C LYS A 152 0.17 3.66 -17.35
N ILE A 153 -0.58 3.35 -18.42
CA ILE A 153 -1.99 2.98 -18.33
C ILE A 153 -2.14 1.52 -18.72
N VAL A 154 -2.93 0.79 -17.95
CA VAL A 154 -3.49 -0.50 -18.34
C VAL A 154 -5.00 -0.34 -18.34
N ALA A 155 -5.66 -0.69 -19.44
CA ALA A 155 -7.11 -0.59 -19.55
C ALA A 155 -7.71 -1.87 -20.14
N VAL A 156 -8.98 -2.06 -19.86
CA VAL A 156 -9.85 -3.02 -20.53
C VAL A 156 -10.91 -2.22 -21.25
N GLU A 157 -10.89 -2.23 -22.57
CA GLU A 157 -11.84 -1.51 -23.42
C GLU A 157 -13.02 -2.40 -23.84
N PHE A 158 -14.17 -1.75 -24.00
CA PHE A 158 -15.40 -2.29 -24.55
C PHE A 158 -15.77 -1.40 -25.73
N ASP A 159 -15.17 -1.71 -26.87
CA ASP A 159 -15.19 -0.88 -28.08
C ASP A 159 -16.41 -1.22 -28.95
N THR A 160 -17.07 -0.18 -29.44
CA THR A 160 -18.30 -0.21 -30.24
C THR A 160 -18.14 0.44 -31.61
N TYR A 161 -16.92 0.86 -31.97
CA TYR A 161 -16.57 1.48 -33.23
C TYR A 161 -15.31 0.85 -33.82
N GLN A 162 -15.20 0.78 -35.15
CA GLN A 162 -14.02 0.20 -35.79
C GLN A 162 -13.10 1.31 -36.29
N ASN A 163 -11.96 1.51 -35.63
CA ASN A 163 -10.83 2.24 -36.19
C ASN A 163 -9.93 1.30 -37.02
N ASP A 164 -8.95 1.88 -37.72
CA ASP A 164 -8.09 1.16 -38.68
C ASP A 164 -7.26 0.04 -38.05
N TRP A 165 -7.03 0.07 -36.74
CA TRP A 165 -6.28 -0.94 -35.99
C TRP A 165 -7.16 -1.99 -35.32
N ASP A 166 -8.49 -1.80 -35.31
CA ASP A 166 -9.40 -2.65 -34.57
C ASP A 166 -9.78 -3.90 -35.37
N PRO A 167 -9.91 -5.05 -34.70
CA PRO A 167 -10.33 -6.29 -35.34
C PRO A 167 -11.78 -6.19 -35.87
N ASP A 168 -12.65 -5.50 -35.13
CA ASP A 168 -14.08 -5.33 -35.38
C ASP A 168 -14.60 -4.17 -34.51
N GLY A 169 -15.65 -3.47 -34.95
CA GLY A 169 -16.27 -2.38 -34.18
C GLY A 169 -17.19 -2.84 -33.04
N ASN A 170 -16.91 -4.00 -32.47
CA ASN A 170 -17.65 -4.59 -31.37
C ASN A 170 -16.75 -5.62 -30.67
N HIS A 171 -15.73 -5.14 -29.97
CA HIS A 171 -14.72 -6.01 -29.37
C HIS A 171 -14.38 -5.60 -27.94
N VAL A 172 -13.83 -6.56 -27.19
CA VAL A 172 -13.27 -6.32 -25.86
C VAL A 172 -11.75 -6.44 -25.96
N GLY A 173 -11.04 -5.47 -25.42
CA GLY A 173 -9.60 -5.33 -25.58
C GLY A 173 -8.86 -5.18 -24.25
N ILE A 174 -7.57 -5.51 -24.24
CA ILE A 174 -6.65 -5.18 -23.15
C ILE A 174 -5.57 -4.26 -23.70
N ASP A 175 -5.49 -3.08 -23.13
CA ASP A 175 -4.61 -2.00 -23.56
C ASP A 175 -3.44 -1.81 -22.60
N ILE A 176 -2.26 -1.59 -23.16
CA ILE A 176 -1.06 -1.28 -22.37
C ILE A 176 -0.36 -0.08 -23.02
N ASN A 177 -0.47 1.08 -22.39
CA ASN A 177 0.14 2.35 -22.83
C ASN A 177 -0.23 2.83 -24.25
N SER A 178 -1.18 2.17 -24.89
CA SER A 178 -1.59 2.36 -26.28
C SER A 178 -3.07 2.03 -26.39
N ILE A 179 -3.77 2.74 -27.27
CA ILE A 179 -5.15 2.40 -27.68
C ILE A 179 -5.21 1.12 -28.51
N VAL A 180 -4.08 0.73 -29.11
CA VAL A 180 -4.02 -0.54 -29.84
C VAL A 180 -3.87 -1.66 -28.81
N SER A 181 -4.96 -2.40 -28.61
CA SER A 181 -5.05 -3.59 -27.77
C SER A 181 -3.90 -4.58 -28.00
N VAL A 182 -3.27 -5.06 -26.91
CA VAL A 182 -2.27 -6.14 -26.96
C VAL A 182 -2.90 -7.53 -27.11
N THR A 183 -4.17 -7.65 -26.75
CA THR A 183 -5.03 -8.80 -27.05
C THR A 183 -6.47 -8.34 -27.07
N ASN A 184 -7.31 -9.01 -27.86
CA ASN A 184 -8.73 -8.68 -27.98
C ASN A 184 -9.57 -9.92 -28.30
N ILE A 185 -10.88 -9.75 -28.21
CA ILE A 185 -11.87 -10.70 -28.69
C ILE A 185 -13.04 -9.94 -29.31
N THR A 186 -13.42 -10.30 -30.54
CA THR A 186 -14.66 -9.83 -31.16
C THR A 186 -15.85 -10.37 -30.37
N TRP A 187 -16.73 -9.49 -29.93
CA TRP A 187 -17.94 -9.87 -29.23
C TRP A 187 -19.02 -10.23 -30.25
N ASN A 188 -19.58 -11.44 -30.15
CA ASN A 188 -20.46 -11.97 -31.21
C ASN A 188 -21.86 -11.35 -31.22
N THR A 189 -22.28 -10.76 -30.11
CA THR A 189 -23.55 -10.03 -29.99
C THR A 189 -23.25 -8.54 -29.86
N SER A 190 -24.20 -7.68 -30.17
CA SER A 190 -23.97 -6.23 -30.10
C SER A 190 -23.87 -5.75 -28.64
N MET A 191 -22.80 -5.05 -28.25
CA MET A 191 -22.68 -4.43 -26.92
C MET A 191 -23.53 -3.15 -26.77
N LYS A 192 -23.77 -2.46 -27.88
CA LYS A 192 -24.61 -1.25 -28.02
C LYS A 192 -26.12 -1.55 -27.96
N THR A 193 -26.51 -2.57 -27.21
CA THR A 193 -27.92 -2.90 -26.94
C THR A 193 -28.21 -2.39 -25.54
N GLU A 194 -29.26 -1.60 -25.33
CA GLU A 194 -29.64 -0.99 -24.03
C GLU A 194 -29.78 -1.96 -22.83
N ASN A 195 -29.53 -3.24 -23.09
CA ASN A 195 -29.31 -4.30 -22.13
C ASN A 195 -28.15 -4.01 -21.18
N ILE A 196 -28.25 -4.57 -19.99
CA ILE A 196 -27.23 -4.46 -18.96
C ILE A 196 -26.11 -5.45 -19.27
N GLY A 197 -24.91 -4.93 -19.52
CA GLY A 197 -23.68 -5.71 -19.53
C GLY A 197 -23.14 -5.85 -18.12
N SER A 198 -22.64 -7.04 -17.77
CA SER A 198 -21.99 -7.32 -16.50
C SER A 198 -20.58 -7.82 -16.76
N ALA A 199 -19.59 -7.11 -16.22
CA ALA A 199 -18.17 -7.37 -16.47
C ALA A 199 -17.41 -7.62 -15.17
N TRP A 200 -16.54 -8.62 -15.18
CA TRP A 200 -15.55 -8.89 -14.15
C TRP A 200 -14.17 -8.76 -14.75
N ILE A 201 -13.31 -7.99 -14.09
CA ILE A 201 -11.90 -7.87 -14.45
C ILE A 201 -11.11 -8.30 -13.23
N GLY A 202 -10.27 -9.31 -13.38
CA GLY A 202 -9.45 -9.82 -12.31
C GLY A 202 -7.99 -9.95 -12.70
N TYR A 203 -7.13 -9.86 -11.69
CA TYR A 203 -5.70 -10.10 -11.83
C TYR A 203 -5.25 -11.15 -10.83
N ASN A 204 -4.60 -12.20 -11.35
CA ASN A 204 -3.91 -13.19 -10.53
C ASN A 204 -2.41 -12.85 -10.53
N SER A 205 -1.92 -12.41 -9.38
CA SER A 205 -0.52 -12.01 -9.19
C SER A 205 0.46 -13.17 -9.27
N THR A 206 0.02 -14.40 -8.96
CA THR A 206 0.86 -15.60 -9.00
C THR A 206 1.12 -16.03 -10.44
N SER A 207 0.08 -16.09 -11.27
CA SER A 207 0.21 -16.41 -12.70
C SER A 207 0.50 -15.19 -13.58
N LYS A 208 0.51 -13.98 -13.02
CA LYS A 208 0.66 -12.70 -13.73
C LYS A 208 -0.33 -12.60 -14.90
N ASN A 209 -1.60 -12.83 -14.61
CA ASN A 209 -2.64 -12.91 -15.63
C ASN A 209 -3.77 -11.93 -15.32
N LEU A 210 -4.03 -11.01 -16.24
CA LEU A 210 -5.23 -10.18 -16.26
C LEU A 210 -6.29 -10.91 -17.09
N PHE A 211 -7.51 -10.99 -16.57
CA PHE A 211 -8.60 -11.69 -17.25
C PHE A 211 -9.89 -10.88 -17.17
N VAL A 212 -10.72 -11.04 -18.21
CA VAL A 212 -11.99 -10.35 -18.38
C VAL A 212 -13.08 -11.40 -18.59
N TYR A 213 -14.18 -11.24 -17.90
CA TYR A 213 -15.42 -11.98 -18.15
C TYR A 213 -16.53 -10.97 -18.41
N LEU A 214 -17.20 -11.09 -19.55
CA LEU A 214 -18.33 -10.25 -19.95
C LEU A 214 -19.55 -11.14 -20.18
N THR A 215 -20.72 -10.73 -19.70
CA THR A 215 -22.00 -11.37 -20.00
C THR A 215 -23.13 -10.35 -20.11
N TYR A 216 -24.14 -10.69 -20.90
CA TYR A 216 -25.42 -9.98 -21.02
C TYR A 216 -26.61 -10.85 -20.58
N GLU A 217 -26.34 -12.03 -20.01
CA GLU A 217 -27.36 -12.94 -19.46
C GLU A 217 -27.55 -12.70 -17.94
N GLN A 218 -28.74 -13.00 -17.42
CA GLN A 218 -29.01 -12.95 -15.98
C GLN A 218 -28.26 -14.08 -15.25
N ASP A 219 -27.18 -13.68 -14.57
CA ASP A 219 -26.47 -14.37 -13.48
C ASP A 219 -25.81 -15.73 -13.75
N SER A 220 -24.51 -15.70 -14.00
CA SER A 220 -23.49 -16.12 -13.02
C SER A 220 -22.08 -16.01 -13.63
N TYR A 221 -21.10 -15.62 -12.83
CA TYR A 221 -19.69 -15.78 -13.21
C TYR A 221 -19.40 -17.27 -13.35
N GLN A 222 -19.28 -17.76 -14.58
CA GLN A 222 -19.05 -19.19 -14.85
C GLN A 222 -17.58 -19.61 -14.68
N GLY A 223 -16.70 -18.68 -14.30
CA GLY A 223 -15.28 -18.96 -14.07
C GLY A 223 -14.44 -19.09 -15.33
N VAL A 224 -15.03 -18.97 -16.52
CA VAL A 224 -14.33 -19.05 -17.81
C VAL A 224 -14.17 -17.65 -18.39
N PRO A 225 -12.97 -17.03 -18.35
CA PRO A 225 -12.77 -15.70 -18.91
C PRO A 225 -13.07 -15.63 -20.41
N SER A 226 -13.68 -14.54 -20.85
CA SER A 226 -13.87 -14.18 -22.25
C SER A 226 -12.54 -13.79 -22.91
N LEU A 227 -11.64 -13.18 -22.15
CA LEU A 227 -10.33 -12.72 -22.60
C LEU A 227 -9.32 -12.84 -21.45
N SER A 228 -8.06 -13.12 -21.77
CA SER A 228 -6.98 -13.07 -20.79
C SER A 228 -5.65 -12.70 -21.42
N TYR A 229 -4.75 -12.13 -20.62
CA TYR A 229 -3.43 -11.72 -21.05
C TYR A 229 -2.41 -11.83 -19.92
N SER A 230 -1.27 -12.48 -20.21
CA SER A 230 -0.17 -12.54 -19.26
C SER A 230 0.60 -11.23 -19.28
N LEU A 231 0.55 -10.51 -18.16
CA LEU A 231 1.26 -9.24 -17.98
C LEU A 231 1.71 -9.09 -16.53
N ASN A 232 2.90 -8.55 -16.34
CA ASN A 232 3.40 -8.21 -15.01
C ASN A 232 3.07 -6.77 -14.65
N LEU A 233 2.04 -6.55 -13.82
CA LEU A 233 1.63 -5.18 -13.44
C LEU A 233 2.74 -4.37 -12.77
N THR A 234 3.70 -5.02 -12.10
CA THR A 234 4.81 -4.34 -11.41
C THR A 234 5.84 -3.74 -12.36
N GLU A 235 5.83 -4.14 -13.63
CA GLU A 235 6.72 -3.61 -14.67
C GLU A 235 6.11 -2.42 -15.42
N ILE A 236 4.79 -2.21 -15.29
CA ILE A 236 4.03 -1.22 -16.07
C ILE A 236 3.52 -0.08 -15.17
N LEU A 237 2.88 -0.44 -14.05
CA LEU A 237 2.19 0.49 -13.16
C LEU A 237 3.01 0.79 -11.90
N PRO A 238 2.89 2.01 -11.33
CA PRO A 238 3.42 2.29 -10.00
C PRO A 238 2.76 1.42 -8.92
N ASP A 239 3.36 1.42 -7.73
CA ASP A 239 2.91 0.62 -6.58
C ASP A 239 1.50 1.00 -6.11
N LYS A 240 1.15 2.28 -6.25
CA LYS A 240 -0.20 2.81 -6.04
C LYS A 240 -0.77 3.42 -7.31
N VAL A 241 -2.03 3.12 -7.59
CA VAL A 241 -2.75 3.59 -8.78
C VAL A 241 -4.09 4.23 -8.40
N ILE A 242 -4.63 5.00 -9.32
CA ILE A 242 -6.08 5.25 -9.38
C ILE A 242 -6.72 4.19 -10.28
N VAL A 243 -7.97 3.88 -9.98
CA VAL A 243 -8.81 3.02 -10.82
C VAL A 243 -10.11 3.73 -11.13
N GLY A 244 -10.67 3.46 -12.31
CA GLY A 244 -11.90 4.11 -12.71
C GLY A 244 -12.36 3.68 -14.09
N PHE A 245 -13.32 4.43 -14.60
CA PHE A 245 -13.89 4.25 -15.92
C PHE A 245 -13.62 5.48 -16.77
N SER A 246 -13.44 5.26 -18.07
CA SER A 246 -13.40 6.34 -19.06
C SER A 246 -14.31 5.97 -20.23
N ALA A 247 -14.77 6.98 -20.96
CA ALA A 247 -15.45 6.77 -22.23
C ALA A 247 -15.29 8.01 -23.09
N SER A 248 -15.54 7.85 -24.40
CA SER A 248 -15.68 8.99 -25.28
C SER A 248 -16.65 8.74 -26.42
N THR A 249 -17.06 9.83 -27.03
CA THR A 249 -17.78 9.86 -28.30
C THR A 249 -16.95 10.61 -29.33
N GLY A 250 -17.17 10.30 -30.61
CA GLY A 250 -16.55 10.97 -31.75
C GLY A 250 -17.58 11.78 -32.54
N SER A 251 -17.61 11.57 -33.86
CA SER A 251 -18.72 11.98 -34.72
C SER A 251 -19.97 11.10 -34.51
N SER A 252 -19.77 9.89 -34.01
CA SER A 252 -20.81 8.93 -33.65
C SER A 252 -21.29 9.13 -32.21
N ARG A 253 -22.55 8.78 -31.93
CA ARG A 253 -23.23 9.12 -30.67
C ARG A 253 -23.75 7.90 -29.93
N GLU A 254 -23.27 7.74 -28.71
CA GLU A 254 -23.83 6.77 -27.76
C GLU A 254 -23.72 7.25 -26.31
N LEU A 255 -24.47 6.59 -25.42
CA LEU A 255 -24.43 6.85 -23.98
C LEU A 255 -23.69 5.71 -23.28
N HIS A 256 -22.87 6.09 -22.30
CA HIS A 256 -22.05 5.19 -21.50
C HIS A 256 -22.45 5.31 -20.03
N LYS A 257 -23.21 4.33 -19.54
CA LYS A 257 -23.71 4.34 -18.16
C LYS A 257 -23.00 3.29 -17.31
N ILE A 258 -22.54 3.67 -16.11
CA ILE A 258 -22.15 2.71 -15.06
C ILE A 258 -23.24 2.68 -13.98
N LEU A 259 -23.80 1.49 -13.75
CA LEU A 259 -24.94 1.25 -12.87
C LEU A 259 -24.51 0.89 -11.45
N SER A 260 -23.48 0.05 -11.34
CA SER A 260 -22.91 -0.44 -10.08
C SER A 260 -21.43 -0.73 -10.26
N TRP A 261 -20.68 -0.69 -9.17
CA TRP A 261 -19.25 -0.99 -9.18
C TRP A 261 -18.77 -1.50 -7.83
N ASP A 262 -18.11 -2.65 -7.83
CA ASP A 262 -17.41 -3.19 -6.69
C ASP A 262 -15.97 -3.58 -7.04
N PHE A 263 -15.13 -3.54 -6.03
CA PHE A 263 -13.72 -3.85 -6.15
C PHE A 263 -13.22 -4.50 -4.87
N VAL A 264 -12.42 -5.55 -5.04
CA VAL A 264 -11.75 -6.26 -3.95
C VAL A 264 -10.31 -6.51 -4.36
N SER A 265 -9.35 -6.09 -3.51
CA SER A 265 -7.96 -6.53 -3.61
C SER A 265 -7.53 -7.26 -2.35
N ASN A 266 -6.95 -8.45 -2.50
CA ASN A 266 -6.45 -9.27 -1.41
C ASN A 266 -4.92 -9.36 -1.45
N MET A 267 -4.30 -9.51 -0.27
CA MET A 267 -2.92 -10.01 -0.21
C MET A 267 -2.92 -11.53 -0.31
N THR A 268 -2.20 -12.09 -1.28
CA THR A 268 -1.64 -13.42 -1.13
C THR A 268 -0.45 -13.32 -0.17
N GLN A 269 -0.64 -13.69 1.09
CA GLN A 269 0.49 -13.92 2.00
C GLN A 269 1.28 -15.12 1.46
N SER A 270 2.36 -14.88 0.72
CA SER A 270 3.34 -15.93 0.49
C SER A 270 4.06 -16.19 1.81
N SER A 271 3.61 -17.21 2.53
CA SER A 271 4.12 -17.61 3.86
C SER A 271 5.59 -18.08 3.88
N GLN A 272 6.39 -17.81 2.85
CA GLN A 272 7.75 -18.35 2.73
C GLN A 272 8.88 -17.37 3.05
N SER A 273 8.66 -16.05 2.97
CA SER A 273 9.75 -15.07 3.22
C SER A 273 9.91 -14.70 4.70
N THR A 274 8.84 -14.79 5.50
CA THR A 274 8.88 -14.28 6.89
C THR A 274 9.73 -15.15 7.84
N THR A 275 9.95 -16.43 7.55
CA THR A 275 10.63 -17.34 8.48
C THR A 275 12.14 -17.05 8.60
N LYS A 276 12.84 -16.79 7.49
CA LYS A 276 14.29 -16.53 7.53
C LYS A 276 14.63 -15.20 8.20
N HIS A 277 13.87 -14.15 7.90
CA HIS A 277 14.08 -12.83 8.48
C HIS A 277 13.70 -12.81 9.98
N LYS A 278 12.65 -13.53 10.38
CA LYS A 278 12.28 -13.70 11.80
C LYS A 278 13.36 -14.46 12.58
N ILE A 279 13.96 -15.51 12.01
CA ILE A 279 15.05 -16.26 12.67
C ILE A 279 16.28 -15.37 12.92
N TRP A 280 16.72 -14.60 11.92
CA TRP A 280 17.86 -13.69 12.07
C TRP A 280 17.60 -12.57 13.08
N VAL A 281 16.40 -12.00 13.07
CA VAL A 281 15.99 -10.95 14.00
C VAL A 281 15.90 -11.48 15.44
N VAL A 282 15.32 -12.67 15.65
CA VAL A 282 15.29 -13.31 16.99
C VAL A 282 16.71 -13.59 17.47
N GLY A 283 17.59 -14.08 16.61
CA GLY A 283 19.01 -14.29 16.94
C GLY A 283 19.73 -12.99 17.33
N PHE A 284 19.50 -11.90 16.60
CA PHE A 284 20.08 -10.60 16.89
C PHE A 284 19.58 -10.01 18.21
N VAL A 285 18.27 -10.12 18.48
CA VAL A 285 17.67 -9.66 19.74
C VAL A 285 18.21 -10.46 20.92
N LEU A 286 18.31 -11.79 20.81
CA LEU A 286 18.90 -12.64 21.85
C LEU A 286 20.37 -12.28 22.13
N ALA A 287 21.16 -12.03 21.08
CA ALA A 287 22.56 -11.60 21.23
C ALA A 287 22.67 -10.26 21.97
N MET A 288 21.83 -9.28 21.64
CA MET A 288 21.80 -7.98 22.30
C MET A 288 21.39 -8.08 23.77
N VAL A 289 20.40 -8.92 24.10
CA VAL A 289 19.99 -9.18 25.49
C VAL A 289 21.13 -9.80 26.29
N LEU A 290 21.85 -10.77 25.72
CA LEU A 290 23.00 -11.41 26.39
C LEU A 290 24.13 -10.41 26.66
N ILE A 291 24.43 -9.50 25.72
CA ILE A 291 25.45 -8.45 25.91
C ILE A 291 25.06 -7.51 27.05
N ILE A 292 23.78 -7.12 27.14
CA ILE A 292 23.27 -6.26 28.21
C ILE A 292 23.35 -6.96 29.57
N LEU A 293 22.97 -8.24 29.64
CA LEU A 293 23.07 -9.03 30.88
C LEU A 293 24.52 -9.21 31.33
N ALA A 294 25.45 -9.46 30.41
CA ALA A 294 26.87 -9.53 30.70
C ALA A 294 27.42 -8.20 31.23
N GLY A 295 27.03 -7.07 30.63
CA GLY A 295 27.40 -5.73 31.08
C GLY A 295 26.88 -5.42 32.49
N LEU A 296 25.61 -5.75 32.77
CA LEU A 296 25.02 -5.59 34.10
C LEU A 296 25.71 -6.49 35.14
N GLY A 297 26.00 -7.74 34.80
CA GLY A 297 26.76 -8.66 35.66
C GLY A 297 28.16 -8.11 35.98
N TYR A 298 28.86 -7.55 34.98
CA TYR A 298 30.16 -6.93 35.17
C TYR A 298 30.10 -5.72 36.12
N VAL A 299 29.10 -4.85 35.96
CA VAL A 299 28.88 -3.71 36.87
C VAL A 299 28.57 -4.17 38.29
N LEU A 300 27.74 -5.21 38.47
CA LEU A 300 27.44 -5.77 39.79
C LEU A 300 28.71 -6.35 40.45
N ILE A 301 29.55 -7.07 39.71
CA ILE A 301 30.84 -7.58 40.20
C ILE A 301 31.76 -6.42 40.62
N MET A 302 31.81 -5.33 39.84
CA MET A 302 32.58 -4.13 40.18
C MET A 302 32.08 -3.47 41.47
N PHE A 303 30.78 -3.46 41.71
CA PHE A 303 30.19 -2.96 42.97
C PHE A 303 30.49 -3.90 44.15
N TRP A 304 30.48 -5.22 43.95
CA TRP A 304 30.79 -6.20 44.99
C TRP A 304 32.28 -6.24 45.34
N ARG A 305 33.17 -5.91 44.39
CA ARG A 305 34.62 -5.80 44.61
C ARG A 305 35.04 -4.49 45.28
N ARG A 306 34.12 -3.54 45.46
CA ARG A 306 34.38 -2.39 46.34
C ARG A 306 34.20 -2.84 47.78
N GLU A 307 35.27 -3.29 48.42
CA GLU A 307 35.24 -3.49 49.87
C GLU A 307 34.88 -2.18 50.58
N PRO A 308 34.05 -2.22 51.64
CA PRO A 308 33.86 -1.06 52.48
C PRO A 308 35.19 -0.73 53.15
N LYS A 309 35.72 0.48 52.90
CA LYS A 309 36.84 0.99 53.69
C LYS A 309 36.39 0.99 55.15
N LYS A 310 37.11 0.25 56.01
CA LYS A 310 36.92 0.33 57.46
C LYS A 310 37.18 1.77 57.89
N GLU A 311 36.15 2.39 58.42
CA GLU A 311 36.23 3.66 59.13
C GLU A 311 36.81 3.34 60.52
N GLU A 312 38.05 3.75 60.78
CA GLU A 312 38.65 3.65 62.12
C GLU A 312 37.99 4.70 63.03
N ASP A 313 37.31 4.22 64.08
CA ASP A 313 36.83 5.03 65.20
C ASP A 313 38.01 5.75 65.88
N VAL A 314 38.14 7.07 65.67
CA VAL A 314 38.98 7.94 66.49
C VAL A 314 38.09 8.68 67.47
N LEU A 315 37.92 8.06 68.64
CA LEU A 315 37.42 8.67 69.87
C LEU A 315 38.40 9.78 70.30
N LEU A 316 38.03 11.05 70.15
CA LEU A 316 38.76 12.16 70.77
C LEU A 316 38.03 12.65 72.03
N MET A 317 38.63 12.25 73.15
CA MET A 317 38.47 12.82 74.48
C MET A 317 38.71 14.35 74.48
N VAL A 318 37.96 15.00 75.37
CA VAL A 318 38.06 16.39 75.85
C VAL A 318 39.48 16.69 76.37
N PRO A 319 39.98 17.94 76.23
CA PRO A 319 41.41 18.25 76.29
C PRO A 319 41.92 18.42 77.72
N ASP A 320 43.14 17.97 77.98
CA ASP A 320 43.95 18.51 79.06
C ASP A 320 45.31 18.97 78.52
N ALA A 321 45.58 20.23 78.80
CA ALA A 321 46.77 20.95 78.42
C ALA A 321 47.70 20.95 79.64
N SER A 322 48.77 20.16 79.60
CA SER A 322 49.96 20.45 80.39
C SER A 322 51.22 20.08 79.60
N ILE A 323 51.82 21.13 79.03
CA ILE A 323 53.17 21.09 78.50
C ILE A 323 54.09 21.13 79.72
N GLU A 324 54.71 19.99 80.05
CA GLU A 324 55.96 19.98 80.80
C GLU A 324 57.09 19.56 79.89
N ASP A 325 57.90 20.57 79.61
CA ASP A 325 59.20 20.56 78.96
C ASP A 325 60.20 19.73 79.79
N LYS A 326 60.85 18.75 79.17
CA LYS A 326 62.21 18.32 79.52
C LYS A 326 62.79 17.36 78.48
N PHE A 327 63.72 17.93 77.71
CA PHE A 327 64.98 17.34 77.27
C PHE A 327 65.26 15.90 77.74
N VAL A 328 65.62 15.02 76.80
CA VAL A 328 66.99 14.43 76.73
C VAL A 328 67.16 13.70 75.39
N LYS A 329 68.35 13.94 74.81
CA LYS A 329 68.92 13.34 73.60
C LYS A 329 69.02 11.81 73.68
N GLY A 330 68.76 11.17 72.54
CA GLY A 330 69.76 10.31 71.89
C GLY A 330 69.78 8.81 72.20
N THR A 331 69.78 8.05 71.10
CA THR A 331 70.54 6.81 70.83
C THR A 331 70.09 5.46 71.43
N VAL A 332 69.62 4.63 70.50
CA VAL A 332 69.62 3.14 70.40
C VAL A 332 71.09 2.62 70.28
N PRO A 333 71.47 1.31 70.36
CA PRO A 333 70.87 0.06 70.90
C PRO A 333 71.81 -0.80 71.82
N ARG A 334 71.24 -1.92 72.30
CA ARG A 334 71.74 -3.33 72.21
C ARG A 334 72.22 -4.04 73.49
N LYS A 335 71.75 -5.30 73.57
CA LYS A 335 71.95 -6.36 74.57
C LYS A 335 73.35 -6.99 74.55
N PHE A 336 73.59 -7.73 75.66
CA PHE A 336 74.53 -8.84 75.98
C PHE A 336 75.49 -8.42 77.12
N THR A 337 75.77 -9.20 78.17
CA THR A 337 75.61 -10.65 78.45
C THR A 337 75.75 -10.93 79.96
N ASP A 338 75.07 -11.99 80.41
CA ASP A 338 75.25 -12.93 81.53
C ASP A 338 76.27 -12.66 82.65
N LYS A 339 75.84 -12.78 83.92
CA LYS A 339 76.04 -14.00 84.75
C LYS A 339 75.66 -13.77 86.22
N GLU A 340 75.18 -14.88 86.80
CA GLU A 340 75.30 -15.33 88.19
C GLU A 340 74.25 -14.90 89.24
N LEU A 341 73.59 -15.97 89.72
CA LEU A 341 72.82 -16.23 90.94
C LEU A 341 71.33 -15.86 90.95
#